data_AF-A0A7J7GEP5-F1
#
_entry.id   AF-A0A7J7GEP5-F1
#
_cell.length_a   1.000
_cell.length_b   1.000
_cell.length_c   1.000
_cell.angle_alpha   90.00
_cell.angle_beta   90.00
_cell.angle_gamma   90.00
#
_symmetry.space_group_name_H-M   'P 1'
#
loop_
_entity.id
_entity.type
_entity.pdbx_description
1 polymer ?
#
loop_
_entity_poly.entity_id
_entity_poly.type
_entity_poly.pdbx_seq_one_letter_code
_entity_poly.pdbx_strand_id
1 'polypeptide(L)'
;MYIPRDIRVILHRGINGAGPGPGPGPGRVRDKFGNFKKSLCEDTKGLLSLYEASYLLLEDESILEEARDFTAKHLKEWLKKESIDPNLGMLVSHALELPLHWAMPRMEARWFIDAYERRLDMNAKLLVFAKLDFNMLQAVQQEDLKHASRVVENYLWSLGEAFEPKFQNFRSMGTRINILATCVDDVYDAYGTLDELQLFTNAIDRLTLIDYKIKPKQLPDYMKICFLGLFNTINEMAYVTLKEHGVHILPYLKNKEARWSYSGCMPTLEEYLDHAWTSSFIPTLLTHAYFLSTNAITNEELECIEKCDDIIKWSSMVARLADDLGTSWVWKLIGLGFFLVP
;
A
#
# COMPACT_ATOMS: atom_id res chain seq x y z
N MET A 1 10.38 -14.73 9.54
CA MET A 1 11.47 -15.06 8.59
C MET A 1 12.08 -13.73 8.21
N TYR A 2 13.30 -13.41 8.66
CA TYR A 2 13.91 -12.12 8.29
C TYR A 2 14.65 -12.34 6.97
N ILE A 3 14.22 -11.66 5.91
CA ILE A 3 14.91 -11.64 4.63
C ILE A 3 15.70 -10.33 4.61
N PRO A 4 17.02 -10.34 4.83
CA PRO A 4 17.83 -9.13 4.81
C PRO A 4 17.77 -8.48 3.42
N ARG A 5 17.85 -7.15 3.36
CA ARG A 5 17.96 -6.39 2.09
C ARG A 5 19.15 -6.85 1.23
N ASP A 6 20.17 -7.44 1.84
CA ASP A 6 21.35 -7.99 1.15
C ASP A 6 21.10 -9.35 0.46
N ILE A 7 19.92 -9.96 0.61
CA ILE A 7 19.61 -11.24 -0.02
C ILE A 7 19.60 -11.14 -1.55
N ARG A 8 19.30 -9.96 -2.11
CA ARG A 8 19.29 -9.73 -3.57
C ARG A 8 20.67 -9.94 -4.19
N VAL A 9 21.72 -9.42 -3.54
CA VAL A 9 23.11 -9.60 -3.98
C VAL A 9 23.52 -11.06 -3.84
N ILE A 10 23.07 -11.74 -2.78
CA ILE A 10 23.40 -13.14 -2.51
C ILE A 10 22.68 -14.09 -3.49
N LEU A 11 21.41 -13.81 -3.81
CA LEU A 11 20.61 -14.60 -4.74
C LEU A 11 21.03 -14.35 -6.18
N HIS A 12 21.17 -13.09 -6.61
CA HIS A 12 21.62 -12.80 -7.97
C HIS A 12 23.03 -13.36 -8.22
N ARG A 13 23.98 -13.24 -7.27
CA ARG A 13 25.31 -13.86 -7.40
C ARG A 13 25.26 -15.39 -7.28
N GLY A 14 24.41 -15.92 -6.40
CA GLY A 14 24.21 -17.34 -6.18
C GLY A 14 23.61 -18.08 -7.38
N ILE A 15 22.75 -17.38 -8.11
CA ILE A 15 22.02 -17.86 -9.27
C ILE A 15 22.82 -17.63 -10.56
N ASN A 16 23.44 -16.45 -10.75
CA ASN A 16 24.13 -16.06 -11.99
C ASN A 16 25.65 -16.32 -11.99
N GLY A 17 26.24 -16.68 -10.86
CA GLY A 17 27.65 -17.11 -10.79
C GLY A 17 28.71 -16.05 -11.06
N ALA A 18 28.38 -14.75 -11.01
CA ALA A 18 29.34 -13.68 -11.25
C ALA A 18 29.96 -13.16 -9.93
N GLY A 19 31.18 -13.61 -9.61
CA GLY A 19 32.07 -12.99 -8.62
C GLY A 19 33.14 -13.92 -8.04
N PRO A 20 34.42 -13.48 -7.90
CA PRO A 20 35.46 -14.25 -7.21
C PRO A 20 35.30 -14.02 -5.70
N GLY A 21 34.48 -14.83 -5.05
CA GLY A 21 34.29 -14.84 -3.60
C GLY A 21 33.65 -16.15 -3.16
N PRO A 22 33.70 -16.50 -1.86
CA PRO A 22 33.23 -17.80 -1.35
C PRO A 22 31.68 -17.88 -1.26
N GLY A 23 30.98 -17.28 -2.23
CA GLY A 23 29.54 -17.39 -2.40
C GLY A 23 29.15 -18.65 -3.19
N PRO A 24 27.90 -19.13 -3.08
CA PRO A 24 27.46 -20.34 -3.77
C PRO A 24 27.51 -20.12 -5.29
N GLY A 25 28.24 -20.96 -6.02
CA GLY A 25 28.35 -20.86 -7.48
C GLY A 25 27.10 -21.35 -8.23
N PRO A 26 27.00 -21.06 -9.54
CA PRO A 26 25.81 -21.32 -10.38
C PRO A 26 25.49 -22.81 -10.52
N GLY A 27 26.48 -23.69 -10.30
CA GLY A 27 26.33 -25.14 -10.31
C GLY A 27 25.56 -25.74 -9.13
N ARG A 28 25.04 -24.96 -8.17
CA ARG A 28 24.25 -25.48 -7.04
C ARG A 28 22.74 -25.51 -7.29
N VAL A 29 22.18 -24.52 -7.99
CA VAL A 29 20.72 -24.30 -8.07
C VAL A 29 20.13 -24.69 -9.44
N ARG A 30 20.89 -24.50 -10.53
CA ARG A 30 20.48 -24.90 -11.89
C ARG A 30 21.19 -26.18 -12.36
N ASP A 31 20.52 -26.94 -13.20
CA ASP A 31 21.09 -28.09 -13.90
C ASP A 31 21.85 -27.66 -15.17
N LYS A 32 22.44 -28.63 -15.85
CA LYS A 32 23.22 -28.40 -17.08
C LYS A 32 22.40 -27.86 -18.27
N PHE A 33 21.07 -27.88 -18.17
CA PHE A 33 20.14 -27.36 -19.17
C PHE A 33 19.58 -25.99 -18.78
N GLY A 34 20.06 -25.41 -17.67
CA GLY A 34 19.58 -24.15 -17.16
C GLY A 34 18.29 -24.25 -16.37
N ASN A 35 17.74 -25.43 -16.07
CA ASN A 35 16.52 -25.55 -15.27
C ASN A 35 16.83 -25.59 -13.77
N PHE A 36 15.90 -25.18 -12.92
CA PHE A 36 16.01 -25.40 -11.47
C PHE A 36 16.10 -26.91 -11.15
N LYS A 37 17.09 -27.29 -10.33
CA LYS A 37 17.31 -28.69 -9.99
C LYS A 37 16.15 -29.27 -9.19
N LYS A 38 15.70 -30.46 -9.58
CA LYS A 38 14.69 -31.22 -8.82
C LYS A 38 15.10 -31.52 -7.37
N SER A 39 16.39 -31.61 -7.08
CA SER A 39 16.91 -31.81 -5.72
C SER A 39 16.54 -30.66 -4.77
N LEU A 40 16.22 -29.46 -5.29
CA LEU A 40 15.74 -28.35 -4.46
C LEU A 40 14.38 -28.67 -3.82
N CYS A 41 13.60 -29.56 -4.42
CA CYS A 41 12.27 -29.95 -3.93
C CYS A 41 12.33 -30.80 -2.64
N GLU A 42 13.53 -31.23 -2.24
CA GLU A 42 13.78 -31.93 -0.98
C GLU A 42 13.93 -30.96 0.20
N ASP A 43 14.30 -29.69 -0.06
CA ASP A 43 14.43 -28.65 0.96
C ASP A 43 13.29 -27.63 0.86
N THR A 44 12.17 -27.95 1.52
CA THR A 44 10.99 -27.08 1.56
C THR A 44 11.29 -25.70 2.18
N LYS A 45 12.19 -25.61 3.17
CA LYS A 45 12.55 -24.32 3.79
C LYS A 45 13.34 -23.45 2.81
N GLY A 46 14.24 -24.06 2.04
CA GLY A 46 14.95 -23.43 0.94
C GLY A 46 14.00 -22.94 -0.16
N LEU A 47 13.03 -23.78 -0.56
CA LEU A 47 11.99 -23.40 -1.53
C LEU A 47 11.16 -22.21 -1.06
N LEU A 48 10.69 -22.21 0.20
CA LEU A 48 9.94 -21.10 0.76
C LEU A 48 10.76 -19.81 0.79
N SER A 49 12.05 -19.91 1.14
CA SER A 49 12.95 -18.75 1.15
C SER A 49 13.15 -18.16 -0.24
N LEU A 50 13.30 -19.03 -1.24
CA LEU A 50 13.45 -18.61 -2.64
C LEU A 50 12.15 -18.01 -3.19
N TYR A 51 11.00 -18.57 -2.82
CA TYR A 51 9.68 -18.03 -3.16
C TYR A 51 9.54 -16.60 -2.64
N GLU A 52 9.75 -16.38 -1.34
CA GLU A 52 9.61 -15.04 -0.75
C GLU A 52 10.59 -14.03 -1.35
N ALA A 53 11.83 -14.45 -1.57
CA ALA A 53 12.83 -13.55 -2.15
C ALA A 53 12.60 -13.26 -3.64
N SER A 54 11.86 -14.12 -4.36
CA SER A 54 11.50 -13.87 -5.76
C SER A 54 10.61 -12.64 -5.93
N TYR A 55 9.89 -12.21 -4.90
CA TYR A 55 9.06 -11.00 -4.93
C TYR A 55 9.85 -9.70 -4.84
N LEU A 56 11.17 -9.76 -4.61
CA LEU A 56 12.08 -8.61 -4.68
C LEU A 56 12.60 -8.34 -6.11
N LEU A 57 12.02 -8.98 -7.13
CA LEU A 57 12.43 -8.83 -8.51
C LEU A 57 12.33 -7.39 -9.01
N LEU A 58 13.20 -7.02 -9.94
CA LEU A 58 13.05 -5.85 -10.80
C LEU A 58 12.72 -6.26 -12.24
N GLU A 59 12.39 -5.27 -13.07
CA GLU A 59 12.21 -5.45 -14.50
C GLU A 59 13.43 -6.15 -15.15
N ASP A 60 13.16 -7.02 -16.13
CA ASP A 60 14.14 -7.86 -16.83
C ASP A 60 14.85 -8.96 -16.00
N GLU A 61 14.46 -9.20 -14.74
CA GLU A 61 15.00 -10.30 -13.92
C GLU A 61 14.23 -11.64 -14.11
N SER A 62 14.18 -12.14 -15.35
CA SER A 62 13.41 -13.36 -15.74
C SER A 62 13.70 -14.60 -14.89
N ILE A 63 14.89 -14.69 -14.32
CA ILE A 63 15.28 -15.80 -13.45
C ILE A 63 14.49 -15.82 -12.14
N LEU A 64 14.18 -14.66 -11.56
CA LEU A 64 13.37 -14.59 -10.34
C LEU A 64 11.90 -14.90 -10.65
N GLU A 65 11.42 -14.58 -11.86
CA GLU A 65 10.10 -15.03 -12.32
C GLU A 65 10.04 -16.55 -12.45
N GLU A 66 11.02 -17.17 -13.11
CA GLU A 66 11.14 -18.63 -13.20
C GLU A 66 11.25 -19.27 -11.80
N ALA A 67 11.98 -18.63 -10.88
CA ALA A 67 12.11 -19.09 -9.50
C ALA A 67 10.78 -19.06 -8.75
N ARG A 68 10.01 -17.96 -8.92
CA ARG A 68 8.69 -17.79 -8.32
C ARG A 68 7.73 -18.89 -8.78
N ASP A 69 7.67 -19.13 -10.08
CA ASP A 69 6.77 -20.14 -10.66
C ASP A 69 7.18 -21.55 -10.25
N PHE A 70 8.48 -21.85 -10.30
CA PHE A 70 9.03 -23.13 -9.85
C PHE A 70 8.71 -23.39 -8.38
N THR A 71 9.02 -22.43 -7.50
CA THR A 71 8.82 -22.60 -6.05
C THR A 71 7.34 -22.65 -5.70
N ALA A 72 6.50 -21.76 -6.24
CA ALA A 72 5.06 -21.75 -5.98
C ALA A 72 4.39 -23.08 -6.34
N LYS A 73 4.75 -23.67 -7.50
CA LYS A 73 4.26 -24.97 -7.92
C LYS A 73 4.61 -26.06 -6.92
N HIS A 74 5.89 -26.18 -6.55
CA HIS A 74 6.35 -27.25 -5.68
C HIS A 74 5.87 -27.08 -4.23
N LEU A 75 5.72 -25.85 -3.74
CA LEU A 75 5.14 -25.56 -2.44
C LEU A 75 3.65 -25.96 -2.39
N LYS A 76 2.87 -25.65 -3.44
CA LYS A 76 1.47 -26.09 -3.57
C LYS A 76 1.33 -27.61 -3.65
N GLU A 77 2.24 -28.29 -4.35
CA GLU A 77 2.28 -29.77 -4.38
C GLU A 77 2.68 -30.35 -3.03
N TRP A 78 3.64 -29.73 -2.34
CA TRP A 78 4.09 -30.15 -1.02
C TRP A 78 2.98 -30.06 0.04
N LEU A 79 2.15 -29.01 0.00
CA LEU A 79 0.98 -28.86 0.89
C LEU A 79 -0.06 -29.98 0.75
N LYS A 80 -0.07 -30.72 -0.37
CA LYS A 80 -1.01 -31.82 -0.63
C LYS A 80 -0.53 -33.17 -0.08
N LYS A 81 0.68 -33.25 0.48
CA LYS A 81 1.23 -34.49 1.03
C LYS A 81 0.50 -34.87 2.33
N GLU A 82 0.30 -36.17 2.55
CA GLU A 82 -0.44 -36.70 3.71
C GLU A 82 0.24 -36.39 5.06
N SER A 83 1.57 -36.27 5.06
CA SER A 83 2.37 -36.01 6.26
C SER A 83 3.31 -34.84 6.02
N ILE A 84 2.94 -33.67 6.55
CA ILE A 84 3.76 -32.45 6.55
C ILE A 84 3.95 -31.94 7.98
N ASP A 85 5.05 -31.24 8.23
CA ASP A 85 5.25 -30.50 9.47
C ASP A 85 4.18 -29.39 9.57
N PRO A 86 3.29 -29.37 10.59
CA PRO A 86 2.18 -28.42 10.65
C PRO A 86 2.63 -26.95 10.72
N ASN A 87 3.76 -26.68 11.40
CA ASN A 87 4.29 -25.33 11.51
C ASN A 87 4.80 -24.82 10.16
N LEU A 88 5.54 -25.65 9.42
CA LEU A 88 5.99 -25.33 8.06
C LEU A 88 4.82 -25.27 7.08
N GLY A 89 3.83 -26.15 7.23
CA GLY A 89 2.56 -26.13 6.48
C GLY A 89 1.87 -24.77 6.57
N MET A 90 1.72 -24.26 7.78
CA MET A 90 1.15 -22.94 8.03
C MET A 90 1.98 -21.81 7.41
N LEU A 91 3.32 -21.83 7.53
CA LEU A 91 4.19 -20.82 6.91
C LEU A 91 4.09 -20.83 5.38
N VAL A 92 4.08 -22.02 4.77
CA VAL A 92 3.96 -22.17 3.31
C VAL A 92 2.59 -21.71 2.82
N SER A 93 1.52 -22.07 3.55
CA SER A 93 0.17 -21.62 3.20
C SER A 93 0.04 -20.10 3.25
N HIS A 94 0.58 -19.47 4.31
CA HIS A 94 0.53 -18.02 4.50
C HIS A 94 1.30 -17.27 3.40
N ALA A 95 2.52 -17.70 3.09
CA ALA A 95 3.31 -17.09 2.02
C ALA A 95 2.63 -17.20 0.64
N LEU A 96 1.99 -18.34 0.35
CA LEU A 96 1.27 -18.55 -0.92
C LEU A 96 -0.03 -17.73 -1.02
N GLU A 97 -0.57 -17.25 0.10
CA GLU A 97 -1.71 -16.33 0.14
C GLU A 97 -1.26 -14.90 -0.12
N LEU A 98 -0.27 -14.42 0.63
CA LEU A 98 0.34 -13.11 0.44
C LEU A 98 1.85 -13.20 0.77
N PRO A 99 2.74 -12.93 -0.19
CA PRO A 99 4.17 -12.97 0.07
C PRO A 99 4.56 -11.88 1.07
N LEU A 100 5.57 -12.17 1.89
CA LEU A 100 6.05 -11.28 2.94
C LEU A 100 6.42 -9.89 2.43
N HIS A 101 6.93 -9.79 1.19
CA HIS A 101 7.30 -8.51 0.60
C HIS A 101 6.09 -7.58 0.36
N TRP A 102 4.90 -8.14 0.18
CA TRP A 102 3.66 -7.39 -0.03
C TRP A 102 2.84 -7.22 1.25
N ALA A 103 3.17 -7.97 2.30
CA ALA A 103 2.44 -7.94 3.57
C ALA A 103 2.69 -6.64 4.35
N MET A 104 1.63 -6.10 4.97
CA MET A 104 1.76 -4.98 5.89
C MET A 104 2.54 -5.41 7.15
N PRO A 105 3.69 -4.78 7.47
CA PRO A 105 4.57 -5.25 8.55
C PRO A 105 3.87 -5.40 9.91
N ARG A 106 2.91 -4.51 10.20
CA ARG A 106 2.19 -4.54 11.47
C ARG A 106 1.25 -5.73 11.60
N MET A 107 0.54 -6.08 10.53
CA MET A 107 -0.36 -7.24 10.49
C MET A 107 0.44 -8.53 10.49
N GLU A 108 1.52 -8.56 9.70
CA GLU A 108 2.43 -9.68 9.64
C GLU A 108 3.09 -9.95 11.00
N ALA A 109 3.52 -8.90 11.71
CA ALA A 109 4.07 -9.06 13.05
C ALA A 109 3.07 -9.69 14.02
N ARG A 110 1.78 -9.32 13.95
CA ARG A 110 0.74 -9.92 14.81
C ARG A 110 0.63 -11.41 14.54
N TRP A 111 0.48 -11.78 13.27
CA TRP A 111 0.36 -13.17 12.85
C TRP A 111 1.62 -13.98 13.20
N PHE A 112 2.79 -13.43 12.90
CA PHE A 112 4.06 -14.12 13.09
C PHE A 112 4.42 -14.32 14.55
N ILE A 113 3.98 -13.46 15.49
CA ILE A 113 4.14 -13.70 16.93
C ILE A 113 3.48 -15.03 17.34
N ASP A 114 2.27 -15.29 16.86
CA ASP A 114 1.55 -16.53 17.17
C ASP A 114 2.18 -17.73 16.47
N ALA A 115 2.64 -17.55 15.23
CA ALA A 115 3.35 -18.59 14.50
C ALA A 115 4.69 -18.94 15.16
N TYR A 116 5.42 -17.93 15.63
CA TYR A 116 6.73 -18.09 16.27
C TYR A 116 6.64 -18.81 17.62
N GLU A 117 5.57 -18.55 18.39
CA GLU A 117 5.31 -19.23 19.67
C GLU A 117 5.17 -20.75 19.52
N ARG A 118 4.71 -21.24 18.37
CA ARG A 118 4.51 -22.68 18.10
C ARG A 118 5.79 -23.41 17.67
N ARG A 119 6.90 -22.69 17.45
CA ARG A 119 8.15 -23.28 16.97
C ARG A 119 8.88 -24.03 18.09
N LEU A 120 9.45 -25.17 17.74
CA LEU A 120 10.30 -25.96 18.66
C LEU A 120 11.60 -25.24 19.03
N ASP A 121 12.12 -24.40 18.13
CA ASP A 121 13.36 -23.62 18.29
C ASP A 121 13.11 -22.16 18.71
N MET A 122 11.93 -21.88 19.28
CA MET A 122 11.52 -20.55 19.72
C MET A 122 12.42 -20.02 20.86
N ASN A 123 12.84 -18.76 20.75
CA ASN A 123 13.56 -18.07 21.82
C ASN A 123 12.58 -17.33 22.73
N ALA A 124 12.42 -17.81 23.96
CA ALA A 124 11.45 -17.28 24.92
C ALA A 124 11.64 -15.78 25.21
N LYS A 125 12.88 -15.30 25.26
CA LYS A 125 13.15 -13.86 25.50
C LYS A 125 12.71 -13.01 24.32
N LEU A 126 12.94 -13.49 23.09
CA LEU A 126 12.49 -12.81 21.88
C LEU A 126 10.95 -12.78 21.79
N LEU A 127 10.27 -13.88 22.13
CA LEU A 127 8.81 -13.93 22.12
C LEU A 127 8.19 -12.97 23.13
N VAL A 128 8.71 -12.94 24.36
CA VAL A 128 8.26 -12.01 25.40
C VAL A 128 8.50 -10.56 24.97
N PHE A 129 9.68 -10.26 24.42
CA PHE A 129 9.98 -8.94 23.89
C PHE A 129 9.00 -8.54 22.76
N ALA A 130 8.78 -9.41 21.78
CA ALA A 130 7.88 -9.14 20.66
C ALA A 130 6.44 -8.88 21.12
N LYS A 131 5.91 -9.68 22.08
CA LYS A 131 4.58 -9.46 22.66
C LYS A 131 4.49 -8.14 23.43
N LEU A 132 5.52 -7.82 24.22
CA LEU A 132 5.57 -6.58 24.99
C LEU A 132 5.61 -5.35 24.09
N ASP A 133 6.53 -5.33 23.12
CA ASP A 133 6.66 -4.26 22.14
C ASP A 133 5.37 -4.09 21.32
N PHE A 134 4.79 -5.19 20.85
CA PHE A 134 3.52 -5.17 20.14
C PHE A 134 2.41 -4.51 20.95
N ASN A 135 2.27 -4.85 22.23
CA ASN A 135 1.23 -4.31 23.11
C ASN A 135 1.50 -2.84 23.49
N MET A 136 2.76 -2.46 23.70
CA MET A 136 3.14 -1.06 23.96
C MET A 136 2.80 -0.17 22.77
N LEU A 137 3.15 -0.60 21.56
CA LEU A 137 2.78 0.08 20.31
C LEU A 137 1.26 0.15 20.13
N GLN A 138 0.56 -0.95 20.40
CA GLN A 138 -0.89 -0.99 20.30
C GLN A 138 -1.57 -0.02 21.27
N ALA A 139 -1.04 0.16 22.48
CA ALA A 139 -1.59 1.12 23.45
C ALA A 139 -1.50 2.57 22.93
N VAL A 140 -0.37 2.95 22.32
CA VAL A 140 -0.22 4.26 21.65
C VAL A 140 -1.22 4.39 20.51
N GLN A 141 -1.33 3.36 19.68
CA GLN A 141 -2.23 3.35 18.52
C GLN A 141 -3.73 3.42 18.92
N GLN A 142 -4.10 2.82 20.05
CA GLN A 142 -5.46 2.95 20.60
C GLN A 142 -5.75 4.37 21.10
N GLU A 143 -4.73 5.06 21.61
CA GLU A 143 -4.88 6.45 22.03
C GLU A 143 -5.00 7.38 20.83
N ASP A 144 -4.20 7.15 19.77
CA ASP A 144 -4.31 7.87 18.50
C ASP A 144 -5.73 7.75 17.92
N LEU A 145 -6.27 6.52 17.89
CA LEU A 145 -7.60 6.24 17.37
C LEU A 145 -8.70 7.03 18.11
N LYS A 146 -8.63 7.13 19.46
CA LYS A 146 -9.63 7.88 20.23
C LYS A 146 -9.68 9.37 19.84
N HIS A 147 -8.55 9.94 19.45
CA HIS A 147 -8.42 11.35 19.10
C HIS A 147 -8.73 11.61 17.61
N ALA A 148 -8.42 10.66 16.73
CA ALA A 148 -8.55 10.83 15.29
C ALA A 148 -9.98 10.60 14.77
N SER A 149 -10.62 9.48 15.16
CA SER A 149 -12.00 9.13 14.76
C SER A 149 -12.44 7.80 15.38
N ARG A 150 -13.76 7.57 15.47
CA ARG A 150 -14.31 6.23 15.79
C ARG A 150 -14.38 5.29 14.59
N VAL A 151 -13.97 5.73 13.39
CA VAL A 151 -13.98 4.93 12.17
C VAL A 151 -12.68 4.11 12.10
N VAL A 152 -12.76 2.87 12.58
CA VAL A 152 -11.61 1.96 12.74
C VAL A 152 -10.96 1.61 11.41
N GLU A 153 -11.74 1.46 10.35
CA GLU A 153 -11.27 1.03 9.02
C GLU A 153 -10.28 2.05 8.41
N ASN A 154 -10.62 3.34 8.45
CA ASN A 154 -9.75 4.40 7.94
C ASN A 154 -8.47 4.58 8.76
N TYR A 155 -8.54 4.33 10.07
CA TYR A 155 -7.36 4.31 10.93
C TYR A 155 -6.46 3.10 10.64
N LEU A 156 -7.06 1.96 10.29
CA LEU A 156 -6.33 0.75 9.93
C LEU A 156 -5.46 0.96 8.69
N TRP A 157 -5.97 1.72 7.71
CA TRP A 157 -5.20 2.15 6.53
C TRP A 157 -3.97 2.99 6.91
N SER A 158 -4.17 4.08 7.68
CA SER A 158 -3.05 4.91 8.12
C SER A 158 -2.05 4.16 9.00
N LEU A 159 -2.53 3.18 9.77
CA LEU A 159 -1.67 2.30 10.56
C LEU A 159 -0.84 1.35 9.68
N GLY A 160 -1.41 0.85 8.59
CA GLY A 160 -0.70 0.03 7.59
C GLY A 160 0.40 0.80 6.87
N GLU A 161 0.17 2.09 6.60
CA GLU A 161 1.12 2.99 5.96
C GLU A 161 2.30 3.36 6.87
N ALA A 162 2.03 3.72 8.14
CA ALA A 162 3.09 4.10 9.08
C ALA A 162 2.75 3.75 10.54
N PHE A 163 3.18 2.56 10.97
CA PHE A 163 2.88 2.04 12.31
C PHE A 163 3.82 2.55 13.41
N GLU A 164 4.95 3.14 13.06
CA GLU A 164 5.96 3.57 14.02
C GLU A 164 5.49 4.75 14.87
N PRO A 165 5.77 4.81 16.18
CA PRO A 165 5.24 5.82 17.09
C PRO A 165 5.46 7.26 16.64
N LYS A 166 6.63 7.54 16.05
CA LYS A 166 7.02 8.87 15.57
C LYS A 166 6.08 9.46 14.50
N PHE A 167 5.28 8.61 13.83
CA PHE A 167 4.33 9.02 12.80
C PHE A 167 2.91 9.21 13.34
N GLN A 168 2.77 9.55 14.63
CA GLN A 168 1.47 9.80 15.27
C GLN A 168 0.66 10.91 14.56
N ASN A 169 1.30 12.04 14.22
CA ASN A 169 0.65 13.14 13.51
C ASN A 169 0.11 12.68 12.14
N PHE A 170 0.93 11.92 11.41
CA PHE A 170 0.52 11.29 10.16
C PHE A 170 -0.67 10.35 10.35
N ARG A 171 -0.65 9.44 11.33
CA ARG A 171 -1.79 8.53 11.55
C ARG A 171 -3.06 9.29 11.89
N SER A 172 -2.99 10.30 12.75
CA SER A 172 -4.16 11.07 13.16
C SER A 172 -4.73 11.91 12.02
N MET A 173 -3.89 12.67 11.31
CA MET A 173 -4.34 13.52 10.20
C MET A 173 -4.71 12.69 8.97
N GLY A 174 -3.90 11.67 8.64
CA GLY A 174 -4.14 10.71 7.57
C GLY A 174 -5.47 9.97 7.73
N THR A 175 -5.85 9.58 8.95
CA THR A 175 -7.17 8.96 9.21
C THR A 175 -8.31 9.89 8.84
N ARG A 176 -8.20 11.19 9.18
CA ARG A 176 -9.22 12.19 8.85
C ARG A 176 -9.30 12.43 7.36
N ILE A 177 -8.14 12.46 6.69
CA ILE A 177 -8.03 12.56 5.23
C ILE A 177 -8.69 11.34 4.57
N ASN A 178 -8.42 10.12 5.05
CA ASN A 178 -9.02 8.89 4.53
C ASN A 178 -10.55 8.90 4.69
N ILE A 179 -11.08 9.34 5.83
CA ILE A 179 -12.53 9.49 6.04
C ILE A 179 -13.13 10.46 5.02
N LEU A 180 -12.48 11.60 4.81
CA LEU A 180 -12.96 12.59 3.84
C LEU A 180 -12.87 12.07 2.41
N ALA A 181 -11.84 11.29 2.08
CA ALA A 181 -11.72 10.62 0.80
C ALA A 181 -12.91 9.68 0.55
N THR A 182 -13.24 8.81 1.52
CA THR A 182 -14.43 7.95 1.43
C THR A 182 -15.72 8.76 1.31
N CYS A 183 -15.86 9.86 2.05
CA CYS A 183 -17.05 10.71 1.93
C CYS A 183 -17.14 11.42 0.56
N VAL A 184 -16.01 11.77 -0.06
CA VAL A 184 -15.99 12.36 -1.39
C VAL A 184 -16.34 11.29 -2.42
N ASP A 185 -15.73 10.12 -2.33
CA ASP A 185 -16.00 8.93 -3.15
C ASP A 185 -17.51 8.59 -3.16
N ASP A 186 -18.13 8.41 -1.98
CA ASP A 186 -19.58 8.18 -1.87
C ASP A 186 -20.43 9.29 -2.53
N VAL A 187 -19.96 10.54 -2.45
CA VAL A 187 -20.63 11.67 -3.10
C VAL A 187 -20.59 11.53 -4.62
N TYR A 188 -19.46 11.13 -5.22
CA TYR A 188 -19.35 10.92 -6.66
C TYR A 188 -20.06 9.64 -7.14
N ASP A 189 -20.02 8.57 -6.35
CA ASP A 189 -20.43 7.23 -6.77
C ASP A 189 -21.91 6.92 -6.54
N ALA A 190 -22.46 7.43 -5.44
CA ALA A 190 -23.77 6.99 -4.96
C ALA A 190 -24.79 8.12 -4.78
N TYR A 191 -24.34 9.34 -4.43
CA TYR A 191 -25.26 10.41 -4.00
C TYR A 191 -25.44 11.55 -5.00
N GLY A 192 -24.36 12.00 -5.64
CA GLY A 192 -24.36 13.22 -6.43
C GLY A 192 -25.01 13.05 -7.79
N THR A 193 -25.82 14.03 -8.18
CA THR A 193 -26.23 14.16 -9.59
C THR A 193 -25.13 14.83 -10.41
N LEU A 194 -25.08 14.60 -11.72
CA LEU A 194 -24.03 15.15 -12.59
C LEU A 194 -23.86 16.69 -12.45
N ASP A 195 -24.98 17.43 -12.35
CA ASP A 195 -24.97 18.88 -12.18
C ASP A 195 -24.39 19.29 -10.80
N GLU A 196 -24.74 18.55 -9.75
CA GLU A 196 -24.20 18.78 -8.40
C GLU A 196 -22.70 18.44 -8.33
N LEU A 197 -22.28 17.33 -8.93
CA LEU A 197 -20.88 16.90 -9.00
C LEU A 197 -20.04 17.92 -9.76
N GLN A 198 -20.55 18.46 -10.87
CA GLN A 198 -19.86 19.52 -11.60
C GLN A 198 -19.65 20.77 -10.74
N LEU A 199 -20.62 21.14 -9.90
CA LEU A 199 -20.46 22.23 -8.94
C LEU A 199 -19.47 21.89 -7.82
N PHE A 200 -19.50 20.64 -7.34
CA PHE A 200 -18.62 20.15 -6.28
C PHE A 200 -17.15 20.10 -6.72
N THR A 201 -16.85 19.52 -7.89
CA THR A 201 -15.51 19.52 -8.49
C THR A 201 -14.99 20.95 -8.63
N ASN A 202 -15.82 21.86 -9.15
CA ASN A 202 -15.44 23.27 -9.31
C ASN A 202 -15.14 23.96 -7.96
N ALA A 203 -15.78 23.55 -6.88
CA ALA A 203 -15.52 24.08 -5.54
C ALA A 203 -14.19 23.52 -4.97
N ILE A 204 -13.93 22.22 -5.14
CA ILE A 204 -12.69 21.57 -4.71
C ILE A 204 -11.48 22.13 -5.47
N ASP A 205 -11.57 22.30 -6.79
CA ASP A 205 -10.48 22.88 -7.60
C ASP A 205 -10.05 24.26 -7.08
N ARG A 206 -11.02 25.10 -6.69
CA ARG A 206 -10.76 26.46 -6.17
C ARG A 206 -10.20 26.49 -4.76
N LEU A 207 -10.39 25.43 -3.98
CA LEU A 207 -9.86 25.31 -2.62
C LEU A 207 -8.33 25.40 -2.62
N THR A 208 -7.69 24.85 -3.66
CA THR A 208 -6.23 24.79 -3.81
C THR A 208 -5.61 26.06 -4.40
N LEU A 209 -6.45 26.99 -4.90
CA LEU A 209 -6.03 28.23 -5.56
C LEU A 209 -5.96 29.45 -4.64
N ILE A 210 -6.24 29.31 -3.33
CA ILE A 210 -6.32 30.43 -2.37
C ILE A 210 -7.30 31.51 -2.88
N ASP A 211 -8.34 31.10 -3.63
CA ASP A 211 -9.40 32.03 -4.02
C ASP A 211 -10.49 32.01 -2.95
N TYR A 212 -10.50 33.04 -2.10
CA TYR A 212 -11.50 33.25 -1.05
C TYR A 212 -12.94 33.41 -1.59
N LYS A 213 -13.15 33.41 -2.91
CA LYS A 213 -14.48 33.41 -3.55
C LYS A 213 -15.07 32.01 -3.72
N ILE A 214 -14.88 31.15 -2.72
CA ILE A 214 -15.61 29.88 -2.66
C ILE A 214 -17.09 30.24 -2.52
N LYS A 215 -17.93 29.75 -3.45
CA LYS A 215 -19.39 29.92 -3.40
C LYS A 215 -20.06 28.60 -2.99
N PRO A 216 -19.83 28.07 -1.77
CA PRO A 216 -20.48 26.83 -1.34
C PRO A 216 -21.99 26.98 -1.21
N LYS A 217 -22.52 28.22 -1.27
CA LYS A 217 -23.97 28.51 -1.28
C LYS A 217 -24.73 27.81 -2.40
N GLN A 218 -24.07 27.45 -3.50
CA GLN A 218 -24.69 26.75 -4.64
C GLN A 218 -24.69 25.23 -4.47
N LEU A 219 -23.96 24.68 -3.50
CA LEU A 219 -23.93 23.25 -3.24
C LEU A 219 -25.16 22.81 -2.42
N PRO A 220 -25.65 21.57 -2.60
CA PRO A 220 -26.55 20.93 -1.66
C PRO A 220 -25.97 20.88 -0.24
N ASP A 221 -26.83 20.83 0.78
CA ASP A 221 -26.37 20.91 2.18
C ASP A 221 -25.45 19.75 2.59
N TYR A 222 -25.66 18.54 2.06
CA TYR A 222 -24.78 17.40 2.32
C TYR A 222 -23.37 17.61 1.74
N MET A 223 -23.27 18.11 0.50
CA MET A 223 -21.99 18.46 -0.14
C MET A 223 -21.30 19.63 0.58
N LYS A 224 -22.05 20.59 1.13
CA LYS A 224 -21.46 21.67 1.94
C LYS A 224 -20.74 21.13 3.17
N ILE A 225 -21.33 20.15 3.85
CA ILE A 225 -20.73 19.54 5.03
C ILE A 225 -19.43 18.82 4.65
N CYS A 226 -19.46 18.01 3.59
CA CYS A 226 -18.27 17.31 3.08
C CYS A 226 -17.17 18.32 2.66
N PHE A 227 -17.54 19.34 1.88
CA PHE A 227 -16.63 20.42 1.46
C PHE A 227 -16.00 21.15 2.64
N LEU A 228 -16.78 21.53 3.66
CA LEU A 228 -16.26 22.22 4.84
C LEU A 228 -15.33 21.31 5.66
N GLY A 229 -15.62 20.02 5.75
CA GLY A 229 -14.75 19.02 6.36
C GLY A 229 -13.39 18.95 5.66
N LEU A 230 -13.39 18.88 4.33
CA LEU A 230 -12.20 18.89 3.49
C LEU A 230 -11.40 20.19 3.66
N PHE A 231 -12.07 21.33 3.53
CA PHE A 231 -11.46 22.65 3.69
C PHE A 231 -10.79 22.83 5.05
N ASN A 232 -11.49 22.53 6.14
CA ASN A 232 -10.94 22.70 7.47
C ASN A 232 -9.74 21.77 7.72
N THR A 233 -9.82 20.53 7.25
CA THR A 233 -8.75 19.54 7.45
C THR A 233 -7.49 19.89 6.64
N ILE A 234 -7.64 20.30 5.38
CA ILE A 234 -6.51 20.76 4.55
C ILE A 234 -5.85 22.01 5.15
N ASN A 235 -6.64 22.98 5.62
CA ASN A 235 -6.09 24.19 6.25
C ASN A 235 -5.40 23.89 7.60
N GLU A 236 -5.95 22.97 8.38
CA GLU A 236 -5.32 22.52 9.63
C GLU A 236 -3.96 21.84 9.35
N MET A 237 -3.92 20.96 8.36
CA MET A 237 -2.67 20.33 7.91
C MET A 237 -1.65 21.39 7.46
N ALA A 238 -2.07 22.34 6.62
CA ALA A 238 -1.18 23.41 6.17
C ALA A 238 -0.68 24.28 7.33
N TYR A 239 -1.52 24.56 8.32
CA TYR A 239 -1.12 25.28 9.52
C TYR A 239 -0.11 24.52 10.36
N VAL A 240 -0.33 23.22 10.60
CA VAL A 240 0.61 22.36 11.36
C VAL A 240 1.97 22.32 10.66
N THR A 241 1.99 22.04 9.35
CA THR A 241 3.25 21.99 8.59
C THR A 241 3.96 23.35 8.54
N LEU A 242 3.23 24.45 8.41
CA LEU A 242 3.81 25.80 8.46
C LEU A 242 4.42 26.09 9.84
N LYS A 243 3.76 25.67 10.92
CA LYS A 243 4.22 25.88 12.29
C LYS A 243 5.46 25.04 12.62
N GLU A 244 5.49 23.79 12.18
CA GLU A 244 6.57 22.84 12.51
C GLU A 244 7.78 22.97 11.58
N HIS A 245 7.55 23.23 10.29
CA HIS A 245 8.60 23.23 9.26
C HIS A 245 8.81 24.59 8.58
N GLY A 246 7.94 25.58 8.82
CA GLY A 246 8.04 26.88 8.15
C GLY A 246 7.62 26.87 6.67
N VAL A 247 6.97 25.79 6.21
CA VAL A 247 6.61 25.59 4.79
C VAL A 247 5.11 25.74 4.59
N HIS A 248 4.72 26.58 3.64
CA HIS A 248 3.33 26.74 3.23
C HIS A 248 2.95 25.73 2.14
N ILE A 249 2.29 24.64 2.53
CA ILE A 249 2.07 23.48 1.64
C ILE A 249 0.82 23.55 0.77
N LEU A 250 -0.13 24.45 1.01
CA LEU A 250 -1.37 24.56 0.20
C LEU A 250 -1.15 24.56 -1.32
N PRO A 251 -0.11 25.23 -1.88
CA PRO A 251 0.14 25.23 -3.32
C PRO A 251 0.48 23.84 -3.88
N TYR A 252 0.94 22.93 -3.04
CA TYR A 252 1.36 21.56 -3.38
C TYR A 252 0.26 20.52 -3.12
N LEU A 253 -0.79 20.87 -2.37
CA LEU A 253 -1.94 19.99 -2.08
C LEU A 253 -3.00 20.04 -3.20
N LYS A 254 -2.59 20.32 -4.43
CA LYS A 254 -3.52 20.37 -5.57
C LYS A 254 -4.12 19.00 -5.79
N ASN A 255 -5.44 18.96 -6.01
CA ASN A 255 -6.08 17.72 -6.41
C ASN A 255 -5.52 17.32 -7.79
N LYS A 256 -4.88 16.15 -7.88
CA LYS A 256 -4.40 15.58 -9.15
C LYS A 256 -5.48 14.77 -9.86
N GLU A 257 -6.68 14.70 -9.28
CA GLU A 257 -7.82 13.98 -9.86
C GLU A 257 -8.11 14.51 -11.25
N ALA A 258 -7.77 13.68 -12.25
CA ALA A 258 -8.06 13.97 -13.63
C ALA A 258 -9.58 14.00 -13.77
N ARG A 259 -10.11 15.10 -14.33
CA ARG A 259 -11.54 15.26 -14.60
C ARG A 259 -12.03 14.15 -15.53
N TRP A 260 -12.49 13.03 -14.99
CA TRP A 260 -13.19 12.03 -15.78
C TRP A 260 -14.62 12.54 -15.98
N SER A 261 -14.87 13.08 -17.16
CA SER A 261 -16.21 13.49 -17.58
C SER A 261 -16.99 12.23 -17.97
N TYR A 262 -18.17 12.04 -17.37
CA TYR A 262 -19.15 11.04 -17.76
C TYR A 262 -19.56 11.24 -19.23
N SER A 263 -18.83 10.63 -20.17
CA SER A 263 -19.14 10.67 -21.61
C SER A 263 -20.08 9.52 -22.02
N GLY A 264 -20.37 8.59 -21.11
CA GLY A 264 -21.13 7.37 -21.39
C GLY A 264 -20.39 6.37 -22.29
N CYS A 265 -19.14 6.66 -22.67
CA CYS A 265 -18.30 5.76 -23.46
C CYS A 265 -17.53 4.82 -22.53
N MET A 266 -17.54 3.52 -22.83
CA MET A 266 -16.69 2.53 -22.19
C MET A 266 -15.23 2.75 -22.63
N PRO A 267 -14.29 3.03 -21.72
CA PRO A 267 -12.89 3.20 -22.08
C PRO A 267 -12.26 1.86 -22.48
N THR A 268 -11.19 1.92 -23.28
CA THR A 268 -10.27 0.79 -23.42
C THR A 268 -9.49 0.55 -22.12
N LEU A 269 -8.89 -0.63 -21.97
CA LEU A 269 -8.05 -0.92 -20.78
C LEU A 269 -6.87 0.06 -20.66
N GLU A 270 -6.27 0.45 -21.78
CA GLU A 270 -5.15 1.40 -21.80
C GLU A 270 -5.59 2.80 -21.37
N GLU A 271 -6.67 3.31 -21.95
CA GLU A 271 -7.27 4.60 -21.53
C GLU A 271 -7.67 4.58 -20.05
N TYR A 272 -8.23 3.46 -19.56
CA TYR A 272 -8.55 3.30 -18.15
C TYR A 272 -7.27 3.38 -17.29
N LEU A 273 -6.26 2.56 -17.56
CA LEU A 273 -5.05 2.48 -16.75
C LEU A 273 -4.27 3.80 -16.72
N ASP A 274 -4.25 4.56 -17.81
CA ASP A 274 -3.60 5.87 -17.86
C ASP A 274 -4.23 6.89 -16.91
N HIS A 275 -5.52 6.73 -16.60
CA HIS A 275 -6.30 7.64 -15.77
C HIS A 275 -6.60 7.10 -14.37
N ALA A 276 -6.76 5.79 -14.19
CA ALA A 276 -7.21 5.15 -12.96
C ALA A 276 -6.33 5.48 -11.74
N TRP A 277 -5.01 5.55 -11.94
CA TRP A 277 -4.10 5.90 -10.85
C TRP A 277 -4.22 7.37 -10.45
N THR A 278 -4.58 8.27 -11.38
CA THR A 278 -4.81 9.70 -11.10
C THR A 278 -6.21 9.99 -10.57
N SER A 279 -7.22 9.21 -10.96
CA SER A 279 -8.59 9.37 -10.47
C SER A 279 -8.70 8.89 -9.02
N SER A 280 -7.91 7.89 -8.66
CA SER A 280 -7.82 7.45 -7.26
C SER A 280 -7.36 8.59 -6.35
N PHE A 281 -7.90 8.67 -5.14
CA PHE A 281 -7.44 9.62 -4.11
C PHE A 281 -5.97 9.36 -3.65
N ILE A 282 -5.34 8.27 -4.11
CA ILE A 282 -4.04 7.78 -3.63
C ILE A 282 -2.87 8.74 -3.91
N PRO A 283 -2.70 9.37 -5.08
CA PRO A 283 -1.63 10.35 -5.30
C PRO A 283 -1.71 11.53 -4.33
N THR A 284 -2.93 12.00 -4.09
CA THR A 284 -3.23 13.07 -3.13
C THR A 284 -2.90 12.61 -1.72
N LEU A 285 -3.29 11.39 -1.33
CA LEU A 285 -2.95 10.80 -0.04
C LEU A 285 -1.43 10.66 0.18
N LEU A 286 -0.68 10.19 -0.81
CA LEU A 286 0.78 10.05 -0.71
C LEU A 286 1.48 11.41 -0.60
N THR A 287 0.97 12.43 -1.27
CA THR A 287 1.44 13.81 -1.13
C THR A 287 1.20 14.32 0.29
N HIS A 288 0.02 14.06 0.86
CA HIS A 288 -0.26 14.37 2.26
C HIS A 288 0.68 13.59 3.21
N ALA A 289 0.89 12.30 2.94
CA ALA A 289 1.75 11.45 3.75
C ALA A 289 3.18 12.00 3.83
N TYR A 290 3.73 12.47 2.71
CA TYR A 290 5.05 13.11 2.68
C TYR A 290 5.12 14.31 3.64
N PHE A 291 4.16 15.23 3.57
CA PHE A 291 4.16 16.43 4.40
C PHE A 291 3.92 16.17 5.90
N LEU A 292 3.25 15.07 6.22
CA LEU A 292 2.95 14.68 7.60
C LEU A 292 4.03 13.78 8.24
N SER A 293 4.93 13.22 7.42
CA SER A 293 5.92 12.22 7.86
C SER A 293 7.37 12.72 7.83
N THR A 294 7.65 13.87 7.21
CA THR A 294 9.02 14.37 7.04
C THR A 294 9.49 15.21 8.22
N ASN A 295 10.72 14.96 8.68
CA ASN A 295 11.32 15.75 9.78
C ASN A 295 11.78 17.15 9.32
N ALA A 296 12.14 17.28 8.03
CA ALA A 296 12.47 18.55 7.39
C ALA A 296 12.00 18.46 5.94
N ILE A 297 11.41 19.54 5.43
CA ILE A 297 10.97 19.67 4.04
C ILE A 297 11.92 20.66 3.37
N THR A 298 12.64 20.22 2.34
CA THR A 298 13.53 21.11 1.57
C THR A 298 12.85 21.64 0.31
N ASN A 299 13.33 22.78 -0.22
CA ASN A 299 12.81 23.33 -1.46
C ASN A 299 13.06 22.39 -2.66
N GLU A 300 14.20 21.69 -2.66
CA GLU A 300 14.50 20.68 -3.68
C GLU A 300 13.49 19.52 -3.65
N GLU A 301 13.07 19.09 -2.46
CA GLU A 301 12.06 18.04 -2.32
C GLU A 301 10.66 18.52 -2.76
N LEU A 302 10.31 19.78 -2.50
CA LEU A 302 9.06 20.39 -2.98
C LEU A 302 9.00 20.43 -4.52
N GLU A 303 10.10 20.77 -5.17
CA GLU A 303 10.21 20.70 -6.64
C GLU A 303 10.15 19.25 -7.16
N CYS A 304 10.63 18.29 -6.38
CA CYS A 304 10.56 16.88 -6.71
C CYS A 304 9.15 16.31 -6.54
N ILE A 305 8.34 16.72 -5.57
CA ILE A 305 6.95 16.20 -5.40
C ILE A 305 6.09 16.43 -6.65
N GLU A 306 6.27 17.55 -7.33
CA GLU A 306 5.59 17.83 -8.59
C GLU A 306 6.10 16.93 -9.74
N LYS A 307 7.31 16.37 -9.62
CA LYS A 307 8.02 15.54 -10.62
C LYS A 307 8.14 14.05 -10.23
N CYS A 308 7.81 13.67 -9.01
CA CYS A 308 7.98 12.33 -8.43
C CYS A 308 6.86 11.39 -8.93
N ASP A 309 6.68 11.37 -10.25
CA ASP A 309 5.56 10.71 -10.87
C ASP A 309 5.65 9.20 -10.70
N ASP A 310 6.82 8.56 -10.83
CA ASP A 310 6.88 7.09 -10.82
C ASP A 310 6.55 6.46 -9.46
N ILE A 311 7.11 6.95 -8.35
CA ILE A 311 6.82 6.37 -7.02
C ILE A 311 5.34 6.54 -6.69
N ILE A 312 4.79 7.72 -6.96
CA ILE A 312 3.39 8.02 -6.71
C ILE A 312 2.51 7.19 -7.65
N LYS A 313 2.82 7.17 -8.95
CA LYS A 313 2.10 6.43 -9.99
C LYS A 313 2.04 4.95 -9.69
N TRP A 314 3.17 4.29 -9.46
CA TRP A 314 3.19 2.85 -9.25
C TRP A 314 2.55 2.45 -7.93
N SER A 315 2.74 3.24 -6.86
CA SER A 315 2.05 2.99 -5.59
C SER A 315 0.53 3.15 -5.74
N SER A 316 0.09 4.19 -6.47
CA SER A 316 -1.32 4.44 -6.74
C SER A 316 -1.93 3.38 -7.65
N MET A 317 -1.17 2.90 -8.63
CA MET A 317 -1.58 1.81 -9.53
C MET A 317 -1.79 0.51 -8.77
N VAL A 318 -0.87 0.14 -7.88
CA VAL A 318 -1.02 -1.06 -7.03
C VAL A 318 -2.27 -0.95 -6.16
N ALA A 319 -2.46 0.19 -5.49
CA ALA A 319 -3.63 0.42 -4.65
C ALA A 319 -4.94 0.37 -5.45
N ARG A 320 -4.98 1.01 -6.63
CA ARG A 320 -6.15 1.04 -7.51
C ARG A 320 -6.51 -0.35 -8.05
N LEU A 321 -5.53 -1.09 -8.54
CA LEU A 321 -5.78 -2.44 -9.05
C LEU A 321 -6.19 -3.42 -7.95
N ALA A 322 -5.66 -3.27 -6.73
CA ALA A 322 -6.09 -4.05 -5.58
C ALA A 322 -7.54 -3.73 -5.18
N ASP A 323 -7.90 -2.45 -5.19
CA ASP A 323 -9.27 -1.99 -4.95
C ASP A 323 -10.24 -2.53 -6.01
N ASP A 324 -9.94 -2.36 -7.29
CA ASP A 324 -10.73 -2.89 -8.41
C ASP A 324 -10.95 -4.40 -8.28
N LEU A 325 -9.89 -5.15 -7.96
CA LEU A 325 -9.97 -6.60 -7.79
C LEU A 325 -10.93 -6.97 -6.64
N GLY A 326 -10.86 -6.23 -5.53
CA GLY A 326 -11.70 -6.43 -4.34
C GLY A 326 -13.15 -5.98 -4.50
N THR A 327 -13.43 -4.98 -5.33
CA THR A 327 -14.79 -4.43 -5.49
C THR A 327 -15.51 -4.93 -6.75
N SER A 328 -14.78 -5.49 -7.74
CA SER A 328 -15.33 -5.89 -9.03
C SER A 328 -16.53 -6.86 -8.99
N TRP A 329 -16.65 -7.70 -7.95
CA TRP A 329 -17.80 -8.61 -7.83
C TRP A 329 -19.09 -7.90 -7.43
N VAL A 330 -19.00 -6.79 -6.68
CA VAL A 330 -20.16 -6.00 -6.24
C VAL A 330 -20.79 -5.34 -7.46
N TRP A 331 -19.97 -4.72 -8.31
CA TRP A 331 -20.38 -4.09 -9.56
C TRP A 331 -21.01 -5.08 -10.55
N LYS A 332 -20.49 -6.31 -10.63
CA LYS A 332 -21.10 -7.40 -11.43
C LYS A 332 -22.48 -7.82 -10.92
N LEU A 333 -22.71 -7.81 -9.60
CA LEU A 333 -23.98 -8.24 -8.99
C LEU A 333 -25.11 -7.22 -9.12
N ILE A 334 -24.78 -5.92 -9.10
CA ILE A 334 -25.77 -4.84 -9.17
C ILE A 334 -26.14 -4.42 -10.60
N GLY A 335 -25.65 -5.12 -11.62
CA GLY A 335 -26.00 -4.89 -13.03
C GLY A 335 -25.47 -3.59 -13.63
N LEU A 336 -24.70 -2.82 -12.85
CA LEU A 336 -23.90 -1.70 -13.29
C LEU A 336 -22.59 -2.27 -13.86
N GLY A 337 -22.59 -2.66 -15.14
CA GLY A 337 -21.38 -3.17 -15.78
C GLY A 337 -20.25 -2.16 -15.68
N PHE A 338 -19.14 -2.50 -15.00
CA PHE A 338 -17.95 -1.67 -14.79
C PHE A 338 -18.22 -0.17 -14.94
N PHE A 339 -19.15 0.36 -14.14
CA PHE A 339 -19.19 1.80 -13.93
C PHE A 339 -18.06 2.07 -12.97
N LEU A 340 -16.87 2.20 -13.55
CA LEU A 340 -15.70 2.77 -12.93
C LEU A 340 -16.07 4.23 -12.69
N VAL A 341 -16.54 4.50 -11.48
CA VAL A 341 -16.67 5.88 -11.00
C VAL A 341 -15.32 6.21 -10.32
N PRO A 342 -14.75 7.41 -10.60
CA PRO A 342 -13.35 7.79 -10.36
C PRO A 342 -12.71 7.46 -9.02
#